data_AF-A0A2K3L4Y2-F1
#
_entry.id   AF-A0A2K3L4Y2-F1
#
_cell.length_a   1.000
_cell.length_b   1.000
_cell.length_c   1.000
_cell.angle_alpha   90.00
_cell.angle_beta   90.00
_cell.angle_gamma   90.00
#
_symmetry.space_group_name_H-M   'P 1'
#
loop_
_entity.id
_entity.type
_entity.pdbx_description
1 polymer ?
#
loop_
_entity_poly.entity_id
_entity_poly.type
_entity_poly.pdbx_seq_one_letter_code
_entity_poly.pdbx_strand_id
1 'polypeptide(L)' 'MFFPDEIPPETKEKIIEECNKAEKWLRDKRQHQDALPKCADPVFWSRDIDSRTRELNFSVHLMQLVLSNSGYHGAIA' A
#
# COMPACT_ATOMS: atom_id res chain seq x y z
N MET A 1 -11.65 -15.03 0.50
CA MET A 1 -10.49 -14.96 1.42
C MET A 1 -9.42 -15.82 0.77
N PHE A 2 -8.38 -15.19 0.22
CA PHE A 2 -7.30 -15.90 -0.49
C PHE A 2 -6.16 -16.20 0.47
N PHE A 3 -5.58 -17.39 0.38
CA PHE A 3 -4.44 -17.78 1.21
C PHE A 3 -3.14 -17.12 0.70
N PRO A 4 -2.19 -16.77 1.59
CA PRO A 4 -0.93 -16.11 1.23
C PRO A 4 -0.12 -16.81 0.13
N ASP A 5 -0.36 -18.10 -0.08
CA ASP A 5 0.35 -18.94 -1.05
C ASP A 5 -0.16 -18.79 -2.50
N GLU A 6 -1.33 -18.16 -2.71
CA GLU A 6 -1.93 -17.98 -4.04
C GLU A 6 -1.52 -16.65 -4.72
N ILE A 7 -0.81 -15.77 -4.02
CA ILE A 7 -0.35 -14.50 -4.58
C ILE A 7 1.00 -14.72 -5.29
N PRO A 8 1.13 -14.43 -6.59
CA PRO A 8 2.38 -14.62 -7.33
C PRO A 8 3.52 -13.79 -6.74
N PRO A 9 4.77 -14.26 -6.80
CA PRO A 9 5.92 -13.55 -6.24
C PRO A 9 6.05 -12.11 -6.73
N GLU A 10 5.87 -11.86 -8.03
CA GLU A 10 5.92 -10.52 -8.62
C GLU A 10 4.82 -9.59 -8.05
N THR A 11 3.64 -10.14 -7.78
CA THR A 11 2.55 -9.36 -7.17
C THR A 11 2.81 -9.11 -5.68
N LYS A 12 3.38 -10.09 -4.97
CA LYS A 12 3.83 -9.91 -3.58
C LYS A 12 4.86 -8.80 -3.48
N GLU A 13 5.85 -8.78 -4.36
CA GLU A 13 6.90 -7.75 -4.40
C GLU A 13 6.31 -6.35 -4.63
N LYS A 14 5.38 -6.21 -5.58
CA LYS A 14 4.70 -4.93 -5.83
C LYS A 14 3.87 -4.47 -4.62
N ILE A 15 3.14 -5.37 -3.97
CA ILE A 15 2.39 -5.04 -2.74
C ILE A 15 3.36 -4.57 -1.64
N ILE A 16 4.47 -5.28 -1.46
CA ILE A 16 5.49 -4.93 -0.47
C ILE A 16 6.10 -3.55 -0.80
N GLU A 17 6.39 -3.26 -2.07
CA GLU A 17 6.92 -1.97 -2.50
C GLU A 17 5.96 -0.82 -2.17
N GLU A 18 4.68 -0.97 -2.47
CA GLU A 18 3.65 0.03 -2.18
C GLU A 18 3.47 0.24 -0.67
N CYS A 19 3.48 -0.85 0.12
CA CYS A 19 3.50 -0.77 1.58
C CYS A 19 4.73 -0.03 2.10
N ASN A 20 5.92 -0.31 1.57
CA ASN A 20 7.17 0.34 1.96
C ASN A 20 7.15 1.85 1.65
N LYS A 21 6.56 2.25 0.51
CA LYS A 21 6.38 3.67 0.16
C LYS A 21 5.47 4.38 1.17
N ALA A 22 4.36 3.75 1.54
CA ALA A 22 3.42 4.29 2.54
C ALA A 22 4.08 4.41 3.92
N GLU A 23 4.84 3.38 4.34
CA GLU A 23 5.57 3.40 5.61
C GLU A 23 6.64 4.49 5.64
N LYS A 24 7.44 4.60 4.57
CA LYS A 24 8.46 5.64 4.43
C LYS A 24 7.83 7.03 4.56
N TRP A 25 6.72 7.29 3.88
CA TRP A 25 6.00 8.56 3.98
C TRP A 25 5.59 8.87 5.42
N LEU A 26 5.06 7.89 6.17
CA LEU A 26 4.69 8.07 7.59
C LEU A 26 5.91 8.38 8.46
N ARG A 27 7.04 7.71 8.22
CA ARG A 27 8.28 7.95 8.98
C ARG A 27 8.83 9.34 8.71
N ASP A 28 8.90 9.74 7.45
CA ASP A 28 9.39 11.06 7.05
C ASP A 28 8.51 12.17 7.62
N LYS A 29 7.18 12.00 7.57
CA LYS A 29 6.24 12.96 8.14
C LYS A 29 6.32 13.03 9.66
N ARG A 30 6.48 11.91 10.36
CA ARG A 30 6.71 11.90 11.80
C ARG A 30 7.98 12.64 12.17
N GLN A 31 9.10 12.34 11.52
CA GLN A 31 10.38 13.02 11.75
C GLN A 31 10.28 14.52 11.49
N HIS A 32 9.55 14.93 10.46
CA HIS A 32 9.31 16.34 10.19
C HIS A 32 8.46 17.00 11.29
N GLN A 33 7.42 16.31 11.79
CA GLN A 33 6.60 16.81 12.91
C GLN A 33 7.43 16.97 14.20
N ASP A 34 8.30 16.00 14.49
CA ASP A 34 9.15 15.99 15.69
C ASP A 34 10.18 17.14 15.67
N ALA A 35 10.55 17.62 14.48
CA ALA A 35 11.45 18.75 14.30
C ALA A 35 10.76 20.13 14.42
N LEU A 36 9.43 20.17 14.41
CA LEU A 36 8.67 21.41 14.50
C LEU A 36 8.30 21.78 15.95
N PRO A 37 8.13 23.08 16.24
CA PRO A 37 7.55 23.53 17.50
C PRO A 37 6.16 22.93 17.74
N LYS A 38 5.79 22.71 19.00
CA LYS A 38 4.47 22.16 19.39
C LYS A 38 3.26 23.03 18.98
N CYS A 39 3.51 24.31 18.72
CA CYS A 39 2.50 25.27 18.26
C CYS A 39 2.42 25.40 16.73
N ALA A 40 3.30 24.71 16.00
CA ALA A 40 3.25 24.71 14.54
C ALA A 40 2.09 23.83 14.05
N ASP A 41 1.55 24.17 12.88
CA ASP A 41 0.51 23.38 12.24
C ASP A 41 0.98 21.93 11.99
N PRO A 42 0.08 20.94 12.05
CA PRO A 42 0.39 19.55 11.72
C PRO A 42 0.95 19.40 10.30
N VAL A 43 1.99 18.59 10.14
CA VAL A 43 2.67 18.35 8.85
C VAL A 43 1.89 17.48 7.88
N PHE A 44 0.81 16.88 8.35
CA PHE A 44 -0.21 16.19 7.58
C PHE A 44 -1.52 16.13 8.40
N TRP A 45 -2.64 16.07 7.69
CA TRP A 45 -3.98 15.99 8.25
C TRP A 45 -4.60 14.63 7.99
N SER A 46 -5.74 14.33 8.63
CA SER A 46 -6.47 13.07 8.41
C SER A 46 -6.78 12.83 6.93
N ARG A 47 -7.09 13.89 6.17
CA ARG A 47 -7.32 13.80 4.72
C ARG A 47 -6.11 13.26 3.95
N ASP A 48 -4.90 13.61 4.37
CA ASP A 48 -3.68 13.13 3.73
C ASP A 48 -3.48 11.64 4.01
N ILE A 49 -3.73 11.21 5.25
CA ILE A 49 -3.70 9.79 5.65
C ILE A 49 -4.73 9.00 4.86
N ASP A 50 -5.95 9.53 4.73
CA ASP A 50 -7.03 8.89 3.97
C ASP A 50 -6.67 8.78 2.48
N SER A 51 -5.99 9.79 1.92
CA SER A 51 -5.52 9.75 0.53
C SER A 51 -4.50 8.63 0.34
N ARG A 52 -3.49 8.55 1.20
CA ARG A 52 -2.48 7.48 1.17
C ARG A 52 -3.07 6.10 1.39
N THR A 53 -4.06 5.99 2.27
CA THR A 53 -4.78 4.74 2.54
C THR A 53 -5.57 4.29 1.32
N ARG A 54 -6.26 5.21 0.62
CA ARG A 54 -6.96 4.91 -0.62
C ARG A 54 -6.01 4.51 -1.74
N GLU A 55 -4.90 5.21 -1.91
CA GLU A 55 -3.85 4.87 -2.89
C GLU A 55 -3.35 3.44 -2.66
N LEU A 56 -2.96 3.11 -1.41
CA LEU A 56 -2.49 1.77 -1.06
C LEU A 56 -3.57 0.70 -1.28
N ASN A 57 -4.79 0.94 -0.80
CA ASN A 57 -5.91 0.01 -0.98
C ASN A 57 -6.26 -0.20 -2.44
N PHE A 58 -6.21 0.85 -3.27
CA PHE A 58 -6.46 0.74 -4.70
C PHE A 58 -5.36 -0.06 -5.39
N SER A 59 -4.09 0.18 -5.08
CA SER A 59 -2.98 -0.61 -5.62
C SER A 59 -3.12 -2.10 -5.25
N VAL A 60 -3.39 -2.40 -3.98
CA VAL A 60 -3.58 -3.79 -3.50
C VAL A 60 -4.82 -4.43 -4.14
N HIS A 61 -5.93 -3.71 -4.24
CA HIS A 61 -7.17 -4.22 -4.81
C HIS A 61 -7.10 -4.41 -6.33
N LEU A 62 -6.49 -3.48 -7.06
CA LEU A 62 -6.22 -3.64 -8.49
C LEU A 62 -5.31 -4.83 -8.76
N MET A 63 -4.27 -5.02 -7.96
CA MET A 63 -3.42 -6.20 -8.08
C MET A 63 -4.20 -7.49 -7.84
N GLN A 64 -5.12 -7.52 -6.86
CA GLN A 64 -6.03 -8.66 -6.64
C GLN A 64 -7.01 -8.89 -7.81
N LEU A 65 -7.53 -7.83 -8.42
CA LEU A 65 -8.40 -7.92 -9.59
C LEU A 65 -7.63 -8.41 -10.83
N VAL A 66 -6.40 -7.94 -11.04
CA VAL A 66 -5.54 -8.43 -12.14
C VAL A 66 -5.30 -9.93 -11.99
N LEU A 67 -4.98 -10.41 -10.79
CA LEU A 67 -4.83 -11.85 -10.51
C LEU A 67 -6.11 -12.66 -10.73
N SER A 68 -7.27 -12.08 -10.41
CA SER A 68 -8.57 -12.75 -10.61
C SER A 68 -9.00 -12.78 -12.08
N ASN A 69 -8.62 -11.78 -12.88
CA ASN A 69 -8.94 -11.69 -14.30
C ASN A 69 -7.91 -12.41 -15.19
N SER A 70 -6.67 -12.58 -14.72
CA SER A 70 -5.60 -13.27 -15.45
C SER A 70 -5.69 -14.80 -15.37
N GLY A 71 -6.91 -15.35 -15.23
CA GLY A 71 -7.22 -16.77 -15.01
C GLY A 71 -6.06 -17.70 -15.32
N TYR A 72 -5.51 -18.35 -14.28
CA TYR A 72 -4.63 -19.51 -14.40
C TYR A 72 -5.42 -20.65 -15.07
N HIS A 73 -5.66 -20.50 -16.37
CA HIS A 73 -6.24 -21.47 -17.26
C HIS A 73 -5.07 -22.25 -17.86
N GLY A 74 -4.45 -23.10 -17.03
CA GLY A 74 -3.23 -23.78 -17.41
C GLY A 74 -2.78 -24.86 -16.44
N ALA A 75 -3.71 -25.68 -15.92
CA ALA A 75 -3.37 -26.98 -15.31
C ALA A 75 -4.65 -27.81 -15.06
N ILE A 76 -5.26 -28.35 -16.11
CA ILE A 76 -5.94 -29.65 -16.11
C ILE A 76 -6.27 -30.02 -17.56
N ALA A 77 -5.32 -30.71 -18.20
CA ALA A 77 -5.55 -31.60 -19.33
C ALA A 77 -4.93 -32.95 -18.95
#